data_AF-A0A954ID31-F1
#
_entry.id   AF-A0A954ID31-F1
#
_cell.length_a   1.000
_cell.length_b   1.000
_cell.length_c   1.000
_cell.angle_alpha   90.00
_cell.angle_beta   90.00
_cell.angle_gamma   90.00
#
_symmetry.space_group_name_H-M   'P 1'
#
loop_
_entity.id
_entity.type
_entity.pdbx_description
1 polymer ?
#
loop_
_entity_poly.entity_id
_entity_poly.type
_entity_poly.pdbx_seq_one_letter_code
_entity_poly.pdbx_strand_id
1 'polypeptide(L)'
;MRKTCRIVAGVAITVVVLIAAVVIEARVRSQSGGPMVIHGIPVSNAEVRGTWAPDFLWAGREWQLDIKSEVELELRLDGGVYFIPRGSHSIYSNHDHTNTGRFGGPEFWRYPEEVEVRSLDGKL
;
A
#
# COMPACT_ATOMS: atom_id res chain seq x y z
N MET A 1 13.46 24.20 42.47
CA MET A 1 12.42 24.74 41.55
C MET A 1 12.95 25.13 40.17
N ARG A 2 13.89 26.09 40.00
CA ARG A 2 14.31 26.55 38.66
C ARG A 2 14.89 25.46 37.73
N LYS A 3 15.63 24.49 38.27
CA LYS A 3 16.19 23.36 37.49
C LYS A 3 15.09 22.40 37.01
N THR A 4 14.15 22.07 37.89
CA THR A 4 13.01 21.19 37.59
C THR A 4 12.12 21.79 36.49
N CYS A 5 11.81 23.09 36.55
CA CYS A 5 11.05 23.77 35.49
C CYS A 5 11.77 23.76 34.13
N ARG A 6 13.10 23.92 34.11
CA ARG A 6 13.89 23.83 32.87
C ARG A 6 13.89 22.44 32.27
N ILE A 7 13.97 21.40 33.11
CA ILE A 7 13.90 20.01 32.66
C ILE A 7 12.52 19.70 32.08
N VAL A 8 11.44 20.08 32.79
CA VAL A 8 10.07 19.87 32.32
C VAL A 8 9.80 20.62 31.00
N ALA A 9 10.23 21.88 30.90
CA ALA A 9 10.10 22.65 29.66
C ALA A 9 10.91 22.02 28.51
N GLY A 10 12.13 21.55 28.79
CA GLY A 10 12.96 20.85 27.81
C GLY A 10 12.30 19.57 27.29
N VAL A 11 11.78 18.74 28.20
CA VAL A 11 11.05 17.51 27.84
C VAL A 11 9.80 17.84 27.00
N ALA A 12 9.01 18.84 27.41
CA ALA A 12 7.82 19.26 26.68
C ALA A 12 8.16 19.72 25.25
N ILE A 13 9.22 20.52 25.09
CA ILE A 13 9.69 20.96 23.76
C ILE A 13 10.11 19.76 22.92
N THR A 14 10.89 18.82 23.48
CA THR A 14 11.30 17.61 22.77
C THR A 14 10.11 16.79 22.29
N VAL A 15 9.09 16.58 23.14
CA VAL A 15 7.88 15.86 22.78
C VAL A 15 7.14 16.56 21.63
N VAL A 16 6.99 17.88 21.70
CA VAL A 16 6.34 18.67 20.64
C VAL A 16 7.12 18.56 19.32
N VAL A 17 8.44 18.64 19.36
CA VAL A 17 9.30 18.51 18.17
C VAL A 17 9.20 17.11 17.58
N LEU A 18 9.16 16.05 18.40
CA LEU A 18 9.00 14.68 17.93
C LEU A 18 7.65 14.46 17.26
N ILE A 19 6.56 14.96 17.85
CA ILE A 19 5.22 14.89 17.25
C ILE A 19 5.22 15.63 15.91
N ALA A 20 5.77 16.84 15.86
CA ALA A 20 5.85 17.60 14.62
C ALA A 20 6.66 16.85 13.55
N ALA A 21 7.78 16.23 13.91
CA ALA A 21 8.59 15.44 12.98
C ALA A 21 7.81 14.24 12.41
N VAL A 22 7.08 13.49 13.26
CA VAL A 22 6.26 12.36 12.81
C VAL A 22 5.12 12.82 11.90
N VAL A 23 4.44 13.91 12.23
CA VAL A 23 3.36 14.45 11.38
C VAL A 23 3.89 14.93 10.03
N ILE A 24 5.04 15.62 10.02
CA ILE A 24 5.69 16.09 8.80
C ILE A 24 6.12 14.88 7.94
N GLU A 25 6.77 13.88 8.54
CA GLU A 25 7.17 12.65 7.85
C GLU A 25 5.97 11.97 7.19
N ALA A 26 4.87 11.76 7.93
CA ALA A 26 3.68 11.12 7.40
C ALA A 26 3.07 11.90 6.23
N ARG A 27 3.09 13.25 6.30
CA ARG A 27 2.61 14.11 5.22
C ARG A 27 3.47 14.04 3.98
N VAL A 28 4.79 14.16 4.13
CA VAL A 28 5.72 14.07 2.99
C VAL A 28 5.62 12.68 2.35
N ARG A 29 5.56 11.63 3.15
CA ARG A 29 5.42 10.24 2.67
C ARG A 29 4.15 10.05 1.85
N SER A 30 3.00 10.50 2.35
CA SER A 30 1.72 10.43 1.62
C SER A 30 1.73 11.17 0.27
N GLN A 31 2.58 12.19 0.13
CA GLN A 31 2.73 12.98 -1.10
C GLN A 31 3.78 12.42 -2.05
N SER A 32 4.66 11.56 -1.54
CA SER A 32 5.75 10.95 -2.32
C SER A 32 5.30 9.68 -3.04
N GLY A 33 4.05 9.27 -2.84
CA GLY A 33 3.45 8.17 -3.58
C GLY A 33 3.17 8.51 -5.04
N GLY A 34 2.96 7.47 -5.84
CA GLY A 34 2.69 7.57 -7.26
C GLY A 34 1.83 6.43 -7.79
N PRO A 35 1.25 6.58 -8.98
CA PRO A 35 0.48 5.50 -9.61
C PRO A 35 1.40 4.30 -9.90
N MET A 36 0.89 3.09 -9.70
CA MET A 36 1.58 1.88 -10.16
C MET A 36 1.40 1.72 -11.67
N VAL A 37 2.43 1.17 -12.32
CA VAL A 37 2.29 0.68 -13.69
C VAL A 37 1.62 -0.69 -13.61
N ILE A 38 0.41 -0.78 -14.18
CA ILE A 38 -0.36 -2.02 -14.23
C ILE A 38 -0.48 -2.41 -15.69
N HIS A 39 -0.02 -3.62 -16.02
CA HIS A 39 -0.15 -4.20 -17.34
C HIS A 39 -1.50 -4.91 -17.49
N GLY A 40 -1.97 -5.04 -18.73
CA GLY A 40 -3.23 -5.74 -19.04
C GLY A 40 -4.51 -4.93 -18.82
N ILE A 41 -4.40 -3.65 -18.44
CA ILE A 41 -5.52 -2.69 -18.48
C ILE A 41 -5.60 -1.98 -19.85
N PRO A 42 -6.78 -1.55 -20.31
CA PRO A 42 -8.09 -1.72 -19.66
C PRO A 42 -8.59 -3.16 -19.75
N VAL A 43 -9.28 -3.60 -18.69
CA VAL A 43 -9.98 -4.88 -18.66
C VAL A 43 -11.47 -4.61 -18.74
N SER A 44 -12.17 -5.25 -19.68
CA SER A 44 -13.63 -5.11 -19.80
C SER A 44 -14.32 -5.46 -18.48
N ASN A 45 -15.25 -4.60 -18.05
CA ASN A 45 -16.01 -4.75 -16.81
C ASN A 45 -15.17 -4.77 -15.52
N ALA A 46 -13.96 -4.20 -15.57
CA ALA A 46 -13.14 -4.00 -14.39
C ALA A 46 -12.41 -2.65 -14.39
N GLU A 47 -12.30 -2.09 -13.18
CA GLU A 47 -11.50 -0.93 -12.87
C GLU A 47 -10.41 -1.37 -11.87
N VAL A 48 -9.16 -1.13 -12.23
CA VAL A 48 -8.00 -1.46 -11.41
C VAL A 48 -7.15 -0.22 -11.28
N ARG A 49 -6.85 0.14 -10.03
CA ARG A 49 -5.96 1.26 -9.70
C ARG A 49 -4.92 0.76 -8.72
N GLY A 50 -3.70 1.24 -8.89
CA GLY A 50 -2.60 0.94 -8.00
C GLY A 50 -1.90 2.21 -7.55
N THR A 51 -1.46 2.23 -6.30
CA THR A 51 -0.53 3.25 -5.81
C THR A 51 0.68 2.64 -5.10
N TRP A 52 1.84 3.26 -5.32
CA TRP A 52 3.06 3.09 -4.53
C TRP A 52 3.17 4.26 -3.56
N ALA A 53 3.72 4.01 -2.38
CA ALA A 53 4.24 5.06 -1.51
C ALA A 53 5.50 4.56 -0.78
N PRO A 54 6.34 5.46 -0.24
CA PRO A 54 7.36 5.04 0.71
C PRO A 54 6.71 4.50 1.99
N ASP A 55 7.36 3.54 2.65
CA ASP A 55 6.90 3.03 3.94
C ASP A 55 7.33 3.93 5.11
N PHE A 56 6.83 3.67 6.32
CA PHE A 56 7.13 4.42 7.54
C PHE A 56 8.65 4.63 7.71
N LEU A 57 9.04 5.88 7.96
CA LEU A 57 10.45 6.30 8.05
C LEU A 57 11.27 5.96 6.80
N TRP A 58 10.62 5.86 5.64
CA TRP A 58 11.26 5.58 4.35
C TRP A 58 11.92 4.19 4.30
N ALA A 59 11.52 3.29 5.18
CA ALA A 59 12.03 1.93 5.26
C ALA A 59 11.33 1.01 4.25
N GLY A 60 11.67 1.16 2.98
CA GLY A 60 11.10 0.36 1.89
C GLY A 60 9.92 1.06 1.20
N ARG A 61 8.98 0.25 0.70
CA ARG A 61 7.81 0.71 -0.05
C ARG A 61 6.54 0.19 0.63
N GLU A 62 5.43 0.88 0.45
CA GLU A 62 4.09 0.35 0.67
C GLU A 62 3.35 0.43 -0.66
N TRP A 63 2.36 -0.44 -0.85
CA TRP A 63 1.54 -0.42 -2.04
C TRP A 63 0.11 -0.83 -1.78
N GLN A 64 -0.77 -0.31 -2.64
CA GLN A 64 -2.19 -0.58 -2.60
C GLN A 64 -2.72 -0.83 -4.01
N LEU A 65 -3.52 -1.88 -4.17
CA LEU A 65 -4.34 -2.15 -5.35
C LEU A 65 -5.82 -2.07 -4.97
N ASP A 66 -6.55 -1.19 -5.63
CA ASP A 66 -8.00 -1.14 -5.57
C ASP A 66 -8.57 -1.72 -6.86
N ILE A 67 -9.38 -2.77 -6.71
CA ILE A 67 -9.93 -3.58 -7.79
C ILE A 67 -11.44 -3.56 -7.66
N LYS A 68 -12.13 -3.12 -8.70
CA LYS A 68 -13.59 -3.22 -8.82
C LYS A 68 -13.92 -3.94 -10.11
N SER A 69 -14.49 -5.14 -10.01
CA SER A 69 -14.72 -6.00 -11.17
C SER A 69 -16.08 -6.68 -11.10
N GLU A 70 -16.75 -6.79 -12.25
CA GLU A 70 -17.97 -7.60 -12.40
C GLU A 70 -17.65 -9.08 -12.71
N VAL A 71 -16.38 -9.36 -13.04
CA VAL A 71 -15.87 -10.68 -13.42
C VAL A 71 -14.73 -11.11 -12.52
N GLU A 72 -14.39 -12.39 -12.51
CA GLU A 72 -13.18 -12.86 -11.84
C GLU A 72 -11.94 -12.43 -12.63
N LEU A 73 -10.90 -12.01 -11.91
CA LEU A 73 -9.66 -11.51 -12.50
C LEU A 73 -8.48 -12.38 -12.09
N GLU A 74 -7.56 -12.59 -13.02
CA GLU A 74 -6.24 -13.12 -12.74
C GLU A 74 -5.29 -11.94 -12.49
N LEU A 75 -4.82 -11.80 -11.26
CA LEU A 75 -3.79 -10.84 -10.87
C LEU A 75 -2.44 -11.55 -10.81
N ARG A 76 -1.47 -11.03 -11.55
CA ARG A 76 -0.08 -11.50 -11.52
C ARG A 76 0.81 -10.48 -10.84
N LEU A 77 1.60 -10.93 -9.87
CA LEU A 77 2.55 -10.13 -9.12
C LEU A 77 3.89 -10.86 -9.09
N ASP A 78 4.92 -10.35 -9.75
CA ASP A 78 6.27 -10.95 -9.83
C ASP A 78 6.28 -12.47 -10.12
N GLY A 79 5.38 -12.92 -11.00
CA GLY A 79 5.23 -14.33 -11.36
C GLY A 79 4.34 -15.17 -10.43
N GLY A 80 3.90 -14.63 -9.29
CA GLY A 80 2.80 -15.16 -8.51
C GLY A 80 1.47 -14.93 -9.21
N VAL A 81 0.58 -15.92 -9.19
CA VAL A 81 -0.75 -15.85 -9.82
C VAL A 81 -1.83 -15.94 -8.75
N TYR A 82 -2.75 -14.99 -8.78
CA TYR A 82 -3.82 -14.81 -7.80
C TYR A 82 -5.16 -14.63 -8.51
N PHE A 83 -6.21 -15.21 -7.93
CA PHE A 83 -7.56 -15.15 -8.49
C PHE A 83 -8.42 -14.25 -7.62
N ILE A 84 -8.73 -13.06 -8.15
CA ILE A 84 -9.51 -12.05 -7.45
C ILE A 84 -10.98 -12.26 -7.83
N PRO A 85 -11.85 -12.62 -6.87
CA PRO A 85 -13.27 -12.83 -7.16
C PRO A 85 -13.93 -11.53 -7.63
N ARG A 86 -15.11 -11.66 -8.25
CA ARG A 86 -15.94 -10.51 -8.60
C ARG A 86 -16.27 -9.69 -7.35
N GLY A 87 -16.27 -8.36 -7.48
CA GLY A 87 -16.58 -7.45 -6.38
C GLY A 87 -15.61 -6.26 -6.30
N SER A 88 -15.59 -5.64 -5.12
CA SER A 88 -14.66 -4.56 -4.79
C SER A 88 -13.68 -5.05 -3.74
N HIS A 89 -12.39 -4.99 -4.07
CA HIS A 89 -11.31 -5.51 -3.25
C HIS A 89 -10.21 -4.45 -3.15
N SER A 90 -9.65 -4.32 -1.96
CA SER A 90 -8.45 -3.51 -1.72
C SER A 90 -7.37 -4.41 -1.15
N ILE A 91 -6.24 -4.47 -1.83
CA ILE A 91 -5.06 -5.23 -1.42
C ILE A 91 -4.02 -4.20 -0.99
N TYR A 92 -3.60 -4.26 0.26
CA TYR A 92 -2.54 -3.42 0.80
C TYR A 92 -1.40 -4.31 1.31
N SER A 93 -0.16 -3.85 1.10
CA SER A 93 1.03 -4.46 1.67
C SER A 93 2.11 -3.42 1.99
N ASN A 94 2.78 -3.63 3.12
CA ASN A 94 3.87 -2.82 3.64
C ASN A 94 4.92 -3.71 4.34
N HIS A 95 5.97 -3.08 4.88
CA HIS A 95 7.11 -3.69 5.56
C HIS A 95 6.75 -4.29 6.92
N ASP A 96 5.76 -3.76 7.64
CA ASP A 96 5.36 -4.29 8.96
C ASP A 96 4.47 -5.53 8.88
N HIS A 97 4.21 -5.99 7.66
CA HIS A 97 3.46 -7.19 7.36
C HIS A 97 1.95 -7.09 7.66
N THR A 98 1.39 -5.88 7.72
CA THR A 98 -0.06 -5.68 7.87
C THR A 98 -0.78 -5.76 6.52
N ASN A 99 -0.83 -6.97 5.96
CA ASN A 99 -1.51 -7.22 4.68
C ASN A 99 -3.03 -7.37 4.83
N THR A 100 -3.79 -6.81 3.89
CA THR A 100 -5.27 -6.86 3.92
C THR A 100 -5.90 -7.84 2.92
N GLY A 101 -5.11 -8.47 2.04
CA GLY A 101 -5.61 -9.37 0.99
C GLY A 101 -5.06 -10.79 1.08
N ARG A 102 -5.94 -11.79 0.99
CA ARG A 102 -5.58 -13.19 0.68
C ARG A 102 -6.52 -13.70 -0.40
N PHE A 103 -6.00 -14.04 -1.57
CA PHE A 103 -6.78 -14.55 -2.69
C PHE A 103 -6.10 -15.80 -3.29
N GLY A 104 -6.52 -16.98 -2.84
CA GLY A 104 -6.16 -18.27 -3.46
C GLY A 104 -4.68 -18.68 -3.41
N GLY A 105 -3.79 -17.92 -2.76
CA GLY A 105 -2.34 -18.18 -2.74
C GLY A 105 -1.67 -17.72 -1.44
N PRO A 106 -0.32 -17.76 -1.37
CA PRO A 106 0.41 -17.13 -0.27
C PRO A 106 0.01 -15.66 -0.18
N GLU A 107 0.00 -15.09 1.02
CA GLU A 107 -0.23 -13.65 1.22
C GLU A 107 0.59 -12.81 0.24
N PHE A 108 0.04 -11.65 -0.13
CA PHE A 108 0.69 -10.67 -0.99
C PHE A 108 1.93 -10.10 -0.31
N TRP A 109 3.00 -10.88 -0.34
CA TRP A 109 4.27 -10.55 0.26
C TRP A 109 5.20 -10.02 -0.83
N ARG A 110 5.94 -8.97 -0.48
CA ARG A 110 6.96 -8.26 -1.29
C ARG A 110 6.41 -7.05 -2.05
N TYR A 111 7.35 -6.33 -2.66
CA TYR A 111 7.13 -5.17 -3.49
C TYR A 111 7.08 -5.62 -4.95
N PRO A 112 5.89 -5.83 -5.54
CA PRO A 112 5.79 -6.24 -6.93
C PRO A 112 6.50 -5.24 -7.83
N GLU A 113 7.48 -5.70 -8.60
CA GLU A 113 8.08 -4.91 -9.68
C GLU A 113 7.19 -4.95 -10.92
N GLU A 114 6.45 -6.04 -11.11
CA GLU A 114 5.51 -6.23 -12.20
C GLU A 114 4.12 -6.56 -11.68
N VAL A 115 3.12 -5.79 -12.13
CA VAL A 115 1.70 -6.02 -11.86
C VAL A 115 0.96 -6.19 -13.18
N GLU A 116 0.31 -7.32 -13.38
CA GLU A 116 -0.51 -7.58 -14.57
C GLU A 116 -1.91 -8.07 -14.17
N VAL A 117 -2.95 -7.58 -14.84
CA VAL A 117 -4.33 -8.03 -14.66
C VAL A 117 -4.88 -8.60 -15.96
N ARG A 118 -5.57 -9.74 -15.87
CA ARG A 118 -6.25 -10.37 -17.00
C ARG A 118 -7.69 -10.73 -16.63
N SER A 119 -8.62 -10.54 -17.59
CA SER A 119 -9.96 -11.11 -17.46
C SER A 119 -9.94 -12.62 -17.70
N LEU A 120 -10.79 -13.33 -16.97
CA LEU A 120 -11.05 -14.75 -17.19
C LEU A 120 -12.28 -15.00 -18.09
N ASP A 121 -12.95 -13.94 -18.57
CA ASP A 121 -14.03 -14.07 -19.54
C ASP A 121 -13.52 -14.77 -20.81
N GLY A 122 -14.02 -15.98 -21.06
CA GLY A 122 -13.69 -16.80 -22.23
C GLY A 122 -12.58 -17.84 -22.04
N LYS A 123 -12.11 -18.09 -20.81
CA LYS A 123 -11.10 -19.14 -20.51
C LYS A 123 -11.63 -20.35 -19.71
N LEU A 124 -12.94 -20.57 -19.69
CA LEU A 124 -13.56 -21.80 -19.19
C LEU A 124 -14.10 -22.65 -20.34
#